data_AF-A0A532U358-F1
#
_entry.id   AF-A0A532U358-F1
#
_cell.length_a   1.000
_cell.length_b   1.000
_cell.length_c   1.000
_cell.angle_alpha   90.00
_cell.angle_beta   90.00
_cell.angle_gamma   90.00
#
_symmetry.space_group_name_H-M   'P 1'
#
loop_
_entity.id
_entity.type
_entity.pdbx_description
1 polymer ?
#
loop_
_entity_poly.entity_id
_entity_poly.type
_entity_poly.pdbx_seq_one_letter_code
_entity_poly.pdbx_strand_id
1 'polypeptide(L)' 'MSFKVVHAFALPDVDLGEELLEPLDAMLVKGMWLTEDEIISHARDADAGVDGPQGRVACVRSQY' A
#
# COMPACT_ATOMS: atom_id res chain seq x y z
N MET A 1 -9.79 13.33 6.24
CA MET A 1 -10.07 11.94 5.83
C MET A 1 -8.71 11.28 5.78
N SER A 2 -8.46 10.28 6.62
CA SER A 2 -7.18 9.56 6.63
C SER A 2 -7.23 8.46 5.59
N PHE A 3 -6.36 8.51 4.57
CA PHE A 3 -6.28 7.47 3.55
C PHE A 3 -5.40 6.33 4.05
N LYS A 4 -5.87 5.08 3.99
CA LYS A 4 -5.04 3.92 4.30
C LYS A 4 -4.37 3.42 3.02
N VAL A 5 -3.05 3.50 2.96
CA VAL A 5 -2.24 3.03 1.83
C VAL A 5 -1.43 1.82 2.27
N VAL A 6 -1.49 0.75 1.50
CA VAL A 6 -0.85 -0.52 1.82
C VAL A 6 0.21 -0.84 0.78
N HIS A 7 1.48 -0.90 1.20
CA HIS A 7 2.60 -1.33 0.35
C HIS A 7 2.89 -2.80 0.60
N ALA A 8 2.53 -3.64 -0.36
CA ALA A 8 2.74 -5.09 -0.29
C ALA A 8 4.17 -5.53 -0.67
N PHE A 9 4.91 -4.63 -1.31
CA PHE A 9 6.30 -4.84 -1.73
C PHE A 9 7.18 -3.68 -1.25
N ALA A 10 7.26 -3.51 0.07
CA ALA A 10 8.11 -2.47 0.66
C ALA A 10 9.58 -2.93 0.66
N LEU A 11 10.39 -2.32 -0.22
CA LEU A 11 11.83 -2.49 -0.21
C LEU A 11 12.43 -1.64 0.92
N PRO A 12 13.36 -2.18 1.73
CA PRO A 12 14.08 -1.37 2.70
C PRO A 12 14.87 -0.28 1.96
N ASP A 13 14.79 0.95 2.48
CA ASP A 13 15.52 2.13 1.98
C ASP A 13 15.09 2.66 0.59
N VAL A 14 13.93 2.24 0.08
CA VAL A 14 13.37 2.79 -1.18
C VAL A 14 12.07 3.52 -0.89
N ASP A 15 12.03 4.81 -1.24
CA ASP A 15 10.77 5.54 -1.28
C ASP A 15 9.95 5.14 -2.50
N LEU A 16 8.78 4.56 -2.27
CA LEU A 16 7.83 4.13 -3.30
C LEU A 16 6.66 5.12 -3.47
N GLY A 17 6.84 6.37 -3.05
CA GLY A 17 5.81 7.42 -3.10
C GLY A 17 5.22 7.75 -1.73
N GLU A 18 5.92 7.41 -0.66
CA GLU A 18 5.59 7.67 0.73
C GLU A 18 5.72 9.16 1.04
N GLU A 19 6.74 9.85 0.50
CA GLU A 19 6.88 11.31 0.62
C GLU A 19 5.69 12.06 0.01
N LEU A 20 5.06 11.49 -1.03
CA LEU A 20 3.88 12.10 -1.68
C LEU A 20 2.62 11.94 -0.83
N LEU A 21 2.62 11.02 0.13
CA LEU A 21 1.50 10.66 0.99
C LEU A 21 1.55 11.36 2.36
N GLU A 22 2.73 11.80 2.80
CA GLU A 22 2.92 12.60 4.02
C GLU A 22 1.99 13.82 4.13
N PRO A 23 1.85 14.70 3.10
CA PRO A 23 0.98 15.86 3.20
C PRO A 23 -0.52 15.52 3.21
N LEU A 24 -0.89 14.27 2.93
CA LEU A 24 -2.28 13.79 2.86
C LEU A 24 -2.77 13.13 4.16
N ASP A 25 -1.96 13.11 5.22
CA ASP A 25 -2.27 12.43 6.49
C ASP A 25 -2.68 10.97 6.28
N ALA A 26 -1.93 10.28 5.41
CA ALA A 26 -2.20 8.91 5.03
C ALA A 26 -1.55 7.91 6.00
N MET A 27 -2.30 6.87 6.37
CA MET A 27 -1.81 5.74 7.14
C MET A 27 -1.13 4.73 6.21
N LEU A 28 0.20 4.69 6.26
CA LEU A 28 1.03 3.77 5.48
C LEU A 28 1.26 2.46 6.24
N VAL A 29 0.79 1.34 5.69
CA VAL A 29 1.10 -0.01 6.17
C VAL A 29 2.03 -0.67 5.17
N LYS A 30 3.21 -1.07 5.63
CA LYS A 30 4.28 -1.59 4.76
C LYS A 30 4.65 -2.99 5.21
N GLY A 31 4.81 -3.89 4.25
CA GLY A 31 5.32 -5.24 4.48
C GLY A 31 5.89 -5.84 3.21
N MET A 32 6.63 -6.92 3.36
CA MET A 32 6.85 -7.87 2.27
C MET A 32 5.90 -9.04 2.50
N TRP A 33 4.79 -9.05 1.78
CA TRP A 33 3.85 -10.16 1.79
C TRP A 33 3.99 -10.90 0.48
N LEU A 34 4.30 -12.19 0.57
CA LEU A 34 4.60 -13.02 -0.60
C LEU A 34 3.36 -13.74 -1.11
N THR A 35 2.35 -13.88 -0.26
CA THR A 35 1.10 -14.59 -0.59
C THR A 35 -0.06 -13.62 -0.77
N GLU A 36 -0.96 -13.96 -1.69
CA GLU A 36 -2.17 -13.17 -1.97
C GLU A 36 -3.04 -13.02 -0.70
N ASP A 37 -3.18 -14.06 0.10
CA ASP A 37 -3.93 -14.03 1.36
C ASP A 37 -3.33 -13.03 2.38
N GLU A 38 -2.01 -12.96 2.49
CA GLU A 38 -1.34 -11.98 3.36
C GLU A 38 -1.60 -10.55 2.87
N ILE A 39 -1.50 -10.31 1.56
CA ILE A 39 -1.81 -9.02 0.95
C ILE A 39 -3.26 -8.63 1.22
N ILE A 40 -4.21 -9.53 0.99
CA ILE A 40 -5.64 -9.31 1.21
C ILE A 40 -5.93 -9.00 2.69
N SER A 41 -5.34 -9.76 3.62
CA SER A 41 -5.57 -9.56 5.06
C SER A 41 -5.12 -8.18 5.55
N HIS A 42 -4.10 -7.59 4.91
CA HIS A 42 -3.57 -6.27 5.26
C HIS A 42 -4.22 -5.13 4.45
N ALA A 43 -4.67 -5.45 3.23
CA ALA A 43 -5.30 -4.52 2.28
C ALA A 43 -6.83 -4.39 2.44
N ARG A 44 -7.48 -5.21 3.28
CA ARG A 44 -8.94 -5.25 3.44
C ARG A 44 -9.64 -3.90 3.65
N ASP A 45 -8.98 -2.99 4.37
CA ASP A 45 -9.50 -1.64 4.65
C ASP A 45 -8.67 -0.55 3.94
N ALA A 46 -7.83 -0.93 2.99
CA ALA A 46 -6.98 0.00 2.27
C ALA A 46 -7.79 0.76 1.22
N ASP A 47 -7.57 2.07 1.15
CA ASP A 47 -8.09 2.89 0.07
C ASP A 47 -7.28 2.69 -1.22
N ALA A 48 -5.98 2.41 -1.07
CA ALA A 48 -5.06 2.13 -2.16
C ALA A 48 -4.00 1.09 -1.75
N GLY A 49 -3.62 0.24 -2.71
CA GLY A 49 -2.56 -0.75 -2.57
C GLY A 49 -1.46 -0.48 -3.59
N VAL A 50 -0.21 -0.68 -3.22
CA VAL A 50 0.94 -0.60 -4.13
C VAL A 50 1.57 -1.97 -4.23
N ASP A 51 1.62 -2.48 -5.46
CA ASP A 51 2.25 -3.76 -5.80
C ASP A 51 3.44 -3.53 -6.75
N GLY A 52 4.56 -4.15 -6.41
CA GLY A 52 5.75 -4.23 -7.23
C GLY A 52 6.69 -3.00 -7.20
N PRO A 53 7.92 -3.16 -7.71
CA PRO A 53 9.00 -2.17 -7.65
C PRO A 53 8.77 -0.92 -8.52
N GLN A 54 7.71 -0.91 -9.33
CA GLN A 54 7.33 0.21 -10.20
C GLN A 54 6.26 1.11 -9.56
N GLY A 55 5.86 0.85 -8.32
CA GLY A 55 4.85 1.66 -7.63
C GLY A 55 3.49 1.62 -8.32
N ARG A 56 3.07 0.46 -8.86
CA ARG A 56 1.75 0.37 -9.51
C ARG A 56 0.68 0.43 -8.43
N VAL A 57 -0.03 1.56 -8.39
CA VAL A 57 -1.14 1.78 -7.48
C VAL A 57 -2.36 1.02 -8.00
N ALA A 58 -2.72 -0.06 -7.33
CA ALA A 58 -4.01 -0.71 -7.47
C ALA A 58 -5.00 -0.03 -6.51
N CYS A 59 -6.07 0.57 -7.02
CA CYS A 59 -7.14 1.08 -6.18
C CYS A 59 -7.91 -0.11 -5.59
N VAL A 60 -7.71 -0.40 -4.30
CA VAL A 60 -8.23 -1.63 -3.64
C VAL A 60 -9.72 -1.52 -3.33
N ARG A 61 -10.24 -0.29 -3.19
CA ARG A 61 -11.66 -0.01 -2.89
C ARG A 61 -12.70 -0.55 -3.87
N SER A 62 -12.28 -1.10 -5.01
CA SER A 62 -13.19 -1.56 -6.06
C SER A 62 -13.04 -3.05 -6.42
N GLN A 63 -12.17 -3.82 -5.75
CA GLN A 63 -11.85 -5.19 -6.19
C GLN A 63 -12.05 -6.30 -5.15
N TYR A 64 -12.47 -5.98 -3.91
CA TYR A 64 -12.83 -6.98 -2.90
C TYR A 64 -14.12 -6.61 -2.17
#